data_AF-A0A7C2X2D9-F1
#
_entry.id   AF-A0A7C2X2D9-F1
#
_cell.length_a   1.000
_cell.length_b   1.000
_cell.length_c   1.000
_cell.angle_alpha   90.00
_cell.angle_beta   90.00
_cell.angle_gamma   90.00
#
_symmetry.space_group_name_H-M   'P 1'
#
loop_
_entity.id
_entity.type
_entity.pdbx_description
1 polymer ?
#
loop_
_entity_poly.entity_id
_entity_poly.type
_entity_poly.pdbx_seq_one_letter_code
_entity_poly.pdbx_strand_id
1 'polypeptide(L)'
;MALSTVPLDKVKKDIVNILKSLGIEAEEVAACVANIKKRKGYTTYIYPHEYASLEARLRAFIEDVEYKQIKSKIYVWSEYEGQYRYVQVGYFLPKTDDGLTQLSIFTIGVAQA
;
A
#
# COMPACT_ATOMS: atom_id res chain seq x y z
N MET A 1 25.26 16.92 -0.01
CA MET A 1 24.75 16.09 -1.12
C MET A 1 23.24 16.26 -1.16
N ALA A 2 22.66 16.69 -2.27
CA ALA A 2 21.21 16.68 -2.43
C ALA A 2 20.77 15.21 -2.43
N LEU A 3 19.92 14.82 -1.46
CA LEU A 3 19.32 13.50 -1.46
C LEU A 3 18.37 13.43 -2.66
N SER A 4 18.71 12.63 -3.67
CA SER A 4 17.80 12.37 -4.78
C SER A 4 16.57 11.64 -4.25
N THR A 5 15.38 12.16 -4.54
CA THR A 5 14.12 11.51 -4.20
C THR A 5 13.94 10.20 -4.97
N VAL A 6 13.16 9.28 -4.42
CA VAL A 6 12.82 8.01 -5.06
C VAL A 6 11.69 8.26 -6.06
N PRO A 7 11.86 7.95 -7.36
CA PRO A 7 10.80 8.09 -8.36
C PRO A 7 9.61 7.17 -8.06
N LEU A 8 8.39 7.61 -8.39
CA LEU A 8 7.14 6.86 -8.16
C LEU A 8 7.20 5.41 -8.69
N ASP A 9 7.69 5.21 -9.90
CA ASP A 9 7.78 3.88 -10.51
C ASP A 9 8.72 2.95 -9.73
N LYS A 10 9.79 3.52 -9.17
CA LYS A 10 10.69 2.77 -8.28
C LYS A 10 9.99 2.42 -6.97
N VAL A 11 9.24 3.35 -6.38
CA VAL A 11 8.45 3.07 -5.16
C VAL A 11 7.49 1.90 -5.38
N LYS A 12 6.71 1.89 -6.48
CA LYS A 12 5.80 0.77 -6.79
C LYS A 12 6.55 -0.56 -6.93
N LYS A 13 7.64 -0.55 -7.70
CA LYS A 13 8.46 -1.74 -7.92
C LYS A 13 9.03 -2.29 -6.61
N ASP A 14 9.52 -1.41 -5.74
CA ASP A 14 10.06 -1.80 -4.44
C ASP A 14 8.98 -2.38 -3.53
N ILE A 15 7.78 -1.78 -3.49
CA ILE A 15 6.62 -2.32 -2.76
C ILE A 15 6.26 -3.73 -3.26
N VAL A 16 6.14 -3.92 -4.57
CA VAL A 16 5.81 -5.22 -5.18
C VAL A 16 6.88 -6.26 -4.86
N ASN A 17 8.16 -5.87 -4.91
CA ASN A 17 9.28 -6.76 -4.55
C ASN A 17 9.25 -7.16 -3.07
N ILE A 18 8.95 -6.22 -2.17
CA ILE A 18 8.78 -6.49 -0.73
C ILE A 18 7.63 -7.47 -0.52
N LEU A 19 6.47 -7.23 -1.13
CA LEU A 19 5.32 -8.14 -1.00
C LEU A 19 5.65 -9.53 -1.53
N LYS A 20 6.36 -9.62 -2.66
CA LYS A 20 6.83 -10.88 -3.23
C LYS A 20 7.81 -11.62 -2.32
N SER A 21 8.74 -10.93 -1.65
CA SER A 21 9.66 -11.57 -0.69
C SER A 21 8.96 -12.09 0.55
N LEU A 22 7.79 -11.53 0.89
CA LEU A 22 6.88 -12.03 1.92
C LEU A 22 5.95 -13.15 1.43
N GLY A 23 6.11 -13.62 0.19
CA GLY A 23 5.29 -14.68 -0.40
C GLY A 23 3.88 -14.23 -0.81
N ILE A 24 3.67 -12.92 -0.98
CA ILE A 24 2.40 -12.34 -1.39
C ILE A 24 2.45 -11.91 -2.85
N GLU A 25 1.52 -12.41 -3.66
CA GLU A 25 1.30 -11.88 -5.00
C GLU A 25 0.46 -10.60 -4.93
N ALA A 26 0.99 -9.53 -5.49
CA ALA A 26 0.33 -8.24 -5.58
C ALA A 26 -0.02 -7.91 -7.02
N GLU A 27 -1.21 -7.36 -7.24
CA GLU A 27 -1.65 -6.89 -8.54
C GLU A 27 -1.64 -5.37 -8.59
N GLU A 28 -0.96 -4.82 -9.60
CA GLU A 28 -1.02 -3.39 -9.88
C GLU A 28 -2.31 -3.06 -10.63
N VAL A 29 -3.09 -2.13 -10.10
CA VAL A 29 -4.37 -1.70 -10.67
C VAL A 29 -4.46 -0.20 -10.76
N ALA A 30 -5.36 0.31 -11.60
CA ALA A 30 -5.57 1.74 -11.74
C ALA A 30 -6.15 2.38 -10.46
N ALA A 31 -7.12 1.71 -9.84
CA ALA A 31 -7.75 2.16 -8.59
C ALA A 31 -8.52 1.02 -7.91
N CYS A 32 -8.64 1.10 -6.58
CA CYS A 32 -9.61 0.32 -5.82
C CYS A 32 -10.68 1.23 -5.22
N VAL A 33 -11.95 0.83 -5.34
CA VAL A 33 -13.11 1.56 -4.81
C VAL A 33 -13.93 0.66 -3.90
N ALA A 34 -14.33 1.19 -2.76
CA ALA A 34 -15.21 0.50 -1.80
C ALA A 34 -16.10 1.52 -1.08
N ASN A 35 -17.22 1.06 -0.53
CA ASN A 35 -18.12 1.88 0.28
C ASN A 35 -17.44 2.33 1.57
N ILE A 36 -16.67 1.44 2.20
CA ILE A 36 -15.95 1.71 3.45
C ILE A 36 -14.45 1.53 3.22
N LYS A 37 -13.68 2.58 3.48
CA LYS A 37 -12.21 2.56 3.38
C LYS A 37 -11.61 2.62 4.79
N LYS A 38 -11.03 1.52 5.26
CA LYS A 38 -10.32 1.43 6.54
C LYS A 38 -8.83 1.71 6.33
N ARG A 39 -8.34 2.87 6.78
CA ARG A 39 -6.91 3.19 6.79
C ARG A 39 -6.23 2.48 7.95
N LYS A 40 -5.34 1.53 7.66
CA LYS A 40 -4.62 0.72 8.65
C LYS A 40 -3.26 1.31 9.03
N GLY A 41 -2.70 2.16 8.19
CA GLY A 41 -1.45 2.80 8.49
C GLY A 41 -1.00 3.76 7.40
N TYR A 42 0.08 4.47 7.73
CA TYR A 42 0.69 5.46 6.88
C TYR A 42 2.22 5.38 7.02
N THR A 43 2.95 5.53 5.93
CA THR A 43 4.40 5.74 5.93
C THR A 43 4.83 6.61 4.75
N THR A 44 6.11 6.90 4.65
CA THR A 44 6.72 7.64 3.55
C THR A 44 7.83 6.82 2.91
N TYR A 45 7.98 6.96 1.60
CA TYR A 45 9.16 6.49 0.87
C TYR A 45 9.55 7.55 -0.18
N ILE A 46 10.14 8.62 0.32
CA ILE A 46 10.61 9.79 -0.42
C ILE A 46 12.11 9.67 -0.67
N TYR A 47 12.87 9.14 0.28
CA TYR A 47 14.31 9.02 0.22
C TYR A 47 14.78 7.55 0.35
N PRO A 48 15.91 7.18 -0.28
CA PRO A 48 16.37 5.78 -0.27
C PRO A 48 16.56 5.16 1.13
N HIS A 49 16.96 5.95 2.13
CA HIS A 49 17.20 5.47 3.49
C HIS A 49 15.90 5.04 4.22
N GLU A 50 14.73 5.43 3.73
CA GLU A 50 13.44 5.03 4.32
C GLU A 50 13.02 3.61 3.92
N TYR A 51 13.73 2.94 2.99
CA TYR A 51 13.38 1.61 2.49
C TYR A 51 13.17 0.58 3.61
N ALA A 52 14.06 0.54 4.60
CA ALA A 52 13.94 -0.41 5.72
C ALA A 52 12.68 -0.16 6.57
N SER A 53 12.27 1.10 6.71
CA SER A 53 11.03 1.47 7.40
C SER A 53 9.82 1.05 6.58
N LEU A 54 9.83 1.28 5.27
CA LEU A 54 8.78 0.82 4.35
C LEU A 54 8.58 -0.70 4.45
N GLU A 55 9.68 -1.47 4.39
CA GLU A 55 9.63 -2.93 4.48
C GLU A 55 9.01 -3.40 5.81
N ALA A 56 9.46 -2.84 6.93
CA ALA A 56 8.93 -3.20 8.25
C ALA A 56 7.43 -2.88 8.38
N ARG A 57 6.98 -1.74 7.84
CA ARG A 57 5.57 -1.33 7.88
C ARG A 57 4.69 -2.17 6.97
N LEU A 58 5.16 -2.51 5.76
CA LEU A 58 4.45 -3.43 4.86
C LEU A 58 4.34 -4.82 5.47
N ARG A 59 5.41 -5.33 6.08
CA ARG A 59 5.35 -6.60 6.80
C ARG A 59 4.31 -6.59 7.91
N ALA A 60 4.29 -5.53 8.74
CA ALA A 60 3.29 -5.40 9.79
C ALA A 60 1.84 -5.34 9.23
N PHE A 61 1.64 -4.69 8.08
CA PHE A 61 0.33 -4.63 7.42
C PHE A 61 -0.14 -6.01 6.92
N ILE A 62 0.75 -6.80 6.34
CA ILE A 62 0.46 -8.18 5.89
C ILE A 62 0.35 -9.15 7.08
N GLU A 63 1.01 -8.87 8.19
CA GLU A 63 0.91 -9.68 9.39
C GLU A 63 -0.31 -9.37 10.26
N ASP A 64 -1.11 -8.36 9.89
CA ASP A 64 -2.38 -8.01 10.53
C ASP A 64 -3.32 -9.22 10.56
N VAL A 65 -3.97 -9.40 11.72
CA VAL A 65 -4.82 -10.55 11.99
C VAL A 65 -5.96 -10.66 10.97
N GLU A 66 -6.56 -9.55 10.54
CA GLU A 66 -7.63 -9.58 9.54
C GLU A 66 -7.10 -10.10 8.21
N TYR A 67 -5.93 -9.64 7.75
CA TYR A 67 -5.36 -10.14 6.49
C TYR A 67 -5.03 -11.63 6.57
N LYS A 68 -4.38 -12.09 7.65
CA LYS A 68 -4.00 -13.51 7.81
C LYS A 68 -5.19 -14.47 7.77
N GLN A 69 -6.36 -14.02 8.23
CA GLN A 69 -7.59 -14.81 8.21
C GLN A 69 -8.22 -14.86 6.82
N ILE A 70 -8.24 -13.72 6.11
CA ILE A 70 -8.93 -13.62 4.82
C ILE A 70 -8.07 -14.16 3.67
N LYS A 71 -6.76 -13.88 3.70
CA LYS A 71 -5.79 -14.16 2.62
C LYS A 71 -6.27 -13.67 1.25
N SER A 72 -6.87 -12.47 1.23
CA SER A 72 -7.35 -11.84 0.01
C SER A 72 -6.19 -11.42 -0.89
N LYS A 73 -6.47 -11.22 -2.17
CA LYS A 73 -5.51 -10.65 -3.12
C LYS A 73 -5.12 -9.23 -2.68
N ILE A 74 -3.83 -8.91 -2.75
CA ILE A 74 -3.31 -7.57 -2.47
C ILE A 74 -3.26 -6.77 -3.78
N TYR A 75 -3.71 -5.52 -3.69
CA TYR A 75 -3.72 -4.57 -4.79
C TYR A 75 -2.82 -3.40 -4.47
N VAL A 76 -2.14 -2.90 -5.50
CA VAL A 76 -1.27 -1.71 -5.43
C VAL A 76 -1.76 -0.71 -6.46
N TRP A 77 -1.98 0.54 -6.05
CA TRP A 77 -2.41 1.60 -6.97
C TRP A 77 -1.87 2.96 -6.55
N SER A 78 -1.85 3.91 -7.49
CA SER A 78 -1.48 5.30 -7.19
C SER A 78 -2.71 6.13 -6.83
N GLU A 79 -2.55 7.04 -5.89
CA GLU A 79 -3.57 8.02 -5.55
C GLU A 79 -2.98 9.45 -5.54
N TYR A 80 -3.77 10.39 -6.02
CA TYR A 80 -3.36 11.76 -6.29
C TYR A 80 -4.33 12.70 -5.57
N GLU A 81 -3.86 13.42 -4.54
CA GLU A 81 -4.68 14.35 -3.75
C GLU A 81 -4.06 15.76 -3.80
N GLY A 82 -4.51 16.56 -4.75
CA GLY A 82 -3.90 17.86 -5.05
C GLY A 82 -2.43 17.71 -5.44
N GLN A 83 -1.53 18.28 -4.63
CA GLN A 83 -0.07 18.12 -4.80
C GLN A 83 0.47 16.84 -4.17
N TYR A 84 -0.30 16.16 -3.32
CA TYR A 84 0.16 14.94 -2.68
C TYR A 84 0.06 13.75 -3.64
N ARG A 85 1.03 12.85 -3.50
CA ARG A 85 1.21 11.65 -4.30
C ARG A 85 1.36 10.49 -3.35
N TYR A 86 0.58 9.45 -3.57
CA TYR A 86 0.57 8.26 -2.74
C TYR A 86 0.67 7.00 -3.60
N VAL A 87 1.30 5.98 -3.04
CA VAL A 87 1.05 4.59 -3.43
C VAL A 87 0.25 3.94 -2.32
N GLN A 88 -0.86 3.33 -2.69
CA GLN A 88 -1.74 2.61 -1.79
C GLN A 88 -1.49 1.11 -1.96
N VAL A 89 -1.50 0.40 -0.83
CA VAL A 89 -1.49 -1.06 -0.79
C VAL A 89 -2.72 -1.49 -0.01
N GLY A 90 -3.53 -2.39 -0.55
CA GLY A 90 -4.77 -2.75 0.10
C GLY A 90 -5.37 -4.07 -0.33
N TYR A 91 -6.35 -4.53 0.45
CA TYR A 91 -7.11 -5.74 0.18
C TYR A 91 -8.57 -5.56 0.58
N PHE A 92 -9.46 -6.24 -0.12
CA PHE A 92 -10.87 -6.24 0.22
C PHE A 92 -11.13 -7.12 1.44
N LEU A 93 -11.90 -6.57 2.37
CA LEU A 93 -12.46 -7.29 3.51
C LEU A 93 -13.80 -7.94 3.11
N PRO A 94 -14.29 -8.93 3.87
CA PRO A 94 -15.65 -9.42 3.71
C PRO A 94 -16.66 -8.27 3.67
N LYS A 95 -17.72 -8.42 2.88
CA LYS A 95 -18.81 -7.45 2.88
C LYS A 95 -19.43 -7.34 4.27
N THR A 96 -19.97 -6.17 4.61
CA THR A 96 -20.77 -6.02 5.83
C THR A 96 -22.05 -6.84 5.72
N ASP A 97 -22.78 -6.98 6.84
CA ASP A 97 -24.09 -7.62 6.86
C ASP A 97 -25.09 -6.92 5.92
N ASP A 98 -24.98 -5.59 5.78
CA ASP A 98 -25.75 -4.79 4.80
C ASP A 98 -25.23 -4.90 3.35
N GLY A 99 -24.25 -5.76 3.09
CA GLY A 99 -23.69 -6.00 1.75
C GLY A 99 -22.71 -4.94 1.25
N LEU A 100 -22.24 -4.03 2.11
CA LEU A 100 -21.32 -2.95 1.72
C LEU A 100 -19.91 -3.49 1.50
N THR A 101 -19.25 -2.98 0.45
CA THR A 101 -17.85 -3.32 0.16
C THR A 101 -16.90 -2.60 1.12
N GLN A 102 -15.88 -3.32 1.58
CA GLN A 102 -14.92 -2.83 2.54
C GLN A 102 -13.49 -3.01 1.99
N LEU A 103 -12.66 -1.98 2.14
CA LEU A 103 -11.26 -1.99 1.70
C LEU A 103 -10.35 -1.60 2.86
N SER A 104 -9.37 -2.45 3.13
CA SER A 104 -8.27 -2.18 4.06
C SER A 104 -7.11 -1.56 3.29
N ILE A 105 -6.58 -0.43 3.75
CA ILE A 105 -5.60 0.37 3.00
C ILE A 105 -4.42 0.76 3.89
N PHE A 106 -3.21 0.58 3.36
CA PHE A 106 -1.96 1.13 3.85
C PHE A 106 -1.44 2.16 2.86
N THR A 107 -1.19 3.38 3.35
CA THR A 107 -0.85 4.53 2.50
C THR A 107 0.63 4.86 2.58
N ILE A 108 1.28 5.05 1.43
CA ILE A 108 2.69 5.37 1.31
C ILE A 108 2.84 6.71 0.60
N GLY A 109 3.23 7.74 1.33
CA GLY A 109 3.57 9.06 0.77
C GLY A 109 4.85 8.99 -0.06
N VAL A 110 4.81 9.56 -1.26
CA VAL A 110 5.97 9.61 -2.16
C VAL A 110 6.34 11.05 -2.50
N ALA A 111 7.53 11.23 -3.06
CA ALA A 111 8.01 12.53 -3.48
C ALA A 111 7.05 13.18 -4.50
N GLN A 112 6.93 14.50 -4.42
CA GLN A 112 6.39 15.30 -5.51
C GLN A 112 7.44 15.32 -6.61
N ALA A 113 7.16 14.67 -7.74
CA ALA A 113 7.98 14.76 -8.94
C ALA A 113 7.70 16.09 -9.67
#